data_AF-A0A1A6AKQ7-F1
#
_entry.id   AF-A0A1A6AKQ7-F1
#
_cell.length_a   1.000
_cell.length_b   1.000
_cell.length_c   1.000
_cell.angle_alpha   90.00
_cell.angle_beta   90.00
_cell.angle_gamma   90.00
#
_symmetry.space_group_name_H-M   'P 1'
#
loop_
_entity.id
_entity.type
_entity.pdbx_description
1 polymer ?
#
loop_
_entity_poly.entity_id
_entity_poly.type
_entity_poly.pdbx_seq_one_letter_code
_entity_poly.pdbx_strand_id
1 'polypeptide(L)'
;MNKYILASLKYIDTLRDPEGKASAADDMYIIGITQEDVQKYRDEILSTTADDIRNYAPMMDGIMKQNNLCVSGNENIINSNKALFQSIKNLCNN
;
A
#
# COMPACT_ATOMS: atom_id res chain seq x y z
N MET A 1 19.86 -0.66 -4.96
CA MET A 1 18.68 0.25 -4.97
C MET A 1 18.09 0.45 -6.36
N ASN A 2 18.88 0.71 -7.40
CA ASN A 2 18.43 1.07 -8.76
C ASN A 2 17.28 0.21 -9.34
N LYS A 3 17.31 -1.13 -9.18
CA LYS A 3 16.21 -2.00 -9.63
C LYS A 3 14.87 -1.63 -8.99
N TYR A 4 14.87 -1.36 -7.69
CA TYR A 4 13.67 -1.02 -6.92
C TYR A 4 13.22 0.41 -7.23
N ILE A 5 14.16 1.36 -7.34
CA ILE A 5 13.85 2.74 -7.76
C ILE A 5 13.18 2.75 -9.14
N LEU A 6 13.76 2.04 -10.12
CA LEU A 6 13.17 1.92 -11.46
C LEU A 6 11.77 1.29 -11.43
N ALA A 7 11.57 0.26 -10.62
CA ALA A 7 10.27 -0.38 -10.48
C ALA A 7 9.22 0.58 -9.87
N SER A 8 9.60 1.37 -8.86
CA SER A 8 8.74 2.39 -8.26
C SER A 8 8.37 3.49 -9.26
N LEU A 9 9.34 4.00 -10.02
CA LEU A 9 9.09 4.98 -11.08
C LEU A 9 8.15 4.43 -12.15
N LYS A 10 8.35 3.18 -12.57
CA LYS A 10 7.44 2.52 -13.53
C LYS A 10 6.00 2.45 -13.00
N TYR A 11 5.81 2.19 -11.71
CA TYR A 11 4.47 2.11 -11.11
C TYR A 11 3.75 3.46 -11.18
N ILE A 12 4.42 4.55 -10.79
CA ILE A 12 3.84 5.90 -10.81
C ILE A 12 3.67 6.46 -12.24
N ASP A 13 4.52 6.05 -13.18
CA ASP A 13 4.52 6.48 -14.58
C ASP A 13 3.78 5.52 -15.51
N THR A 14 2.91 4.69 -14.95
CA THR A 14 2.13 3.75 -15.75
C THR A 14 1.31 4.53 -16.78
N LEU A 15 1.41 4.13 -18.05
CA LEU A 15 0.61 4.72 -19.12
C LEU A 15 -0.88 4.51 -18.83
N ARG A 16 -1.64 5.60 -18.93
CA ARG A 16 -3.09 5.62 -18.79
C ARG A 16 -3.71 6.15 -20.08
N ASP A 17 -4.90 5.66 -20.39
CA ASP A 17 -5.76 6.22 -21.42
C ASP A 17 -6.34 7.59 -20.98
N PRO A 18 -7.07 8.31 -21.84
CA PRO A 18 -7.61 9.62 -21.48
C PRO A 18 -8.51 9.60 -20.24
N GLU A 19 -9.35 8.57 -20.09
CA GLU A 19 -10.25 8.42 -18.94
C GLU A 19 -9.47 8.23 -17.64
N GLY A 20 -8.49 7.31 -17.62
CA GLY A 20 -7.65 7.07 -16.46
C GLY A 20 -6.78 8.28 -16.07
N LYS A 21 -6.43 9.14 -17.03
CA LYS A 21 -5.77 10.43 -16.73
C LYS A 21 -6.71 11.41 -16.06
N ALA A 22 -7.96 11.53 -16.55
CA ALA A 22 -8.97 12.41 -15.96
C ALA A 22 -9.31 11.97 -14.53
N SER A 23 -9.61 10.68 -14.31
CA SER A 23 -9.90 10.15 -12.98
C SER A 23 -8.77 10.40 -11.99
N ALA A 24 -7.50 10.20 -12.39
CA ALA A 24 -6.38 10.46 -11.51
C ALA A 24 -6.20 11.95 -11.19
N ALA A 25 -6.49 12.84 -12.14
CA ALA A 25 -6.45 14.28 -11.92
C ALA A 25 -7.55 14.74 -10.96
N ASP A 26 -8.76 14.20 -11.10
CA ASP A 26 -9.88 14.45 -10.19
C ASP A 26 -9.56 13.97 -8.78
N ASP A 27 -9.03 12.75 -8.63
CA ASP A 27 -8.58 12.21 -7.34
C ASP A 27 -7.58 13.16 -6.68
N MET A 28 -6.51 13.53 -7.40
CA MET A 28 -5.47 14.44 -6.90
C MET A 28 -6.05 15.79 -6.48
N TYR A 29 -6.95 16.36 -7.27
CA TYR A 29 -7.62 17.62 -6.94
C TYR A 29 -8.46 17.51 -5.67
N ILE A 30 -9.26 16.45 -5.53
CA ILE A 30 -10.14 16.22 -4.38
C ILE A 30 -9.34 16.06 -3.09
N ILE A 31 -8.22 15.32 -3.11
CA ILE A 31 -7.37 15.12 -1.94
C ILE A 31 -6.29 16.21 -1.76
N GLY A 32 -6.28 17.23 -2.63
CA GLY A 32 -5.40 18.39 -2.52
C GLY A 32 -3.93 18.13 -2.86
N ILE A 33 -3.64 17.11 -3.67
CA ILE A 33 -2.28 16.83 -4.14
C ILE A 33 -1.90 17.79 -5.25
N THR A 34 -0.82 18.52 -5.06
CA THR A 34 -0.32 19.50 -6.03
C THR A 34 0.74 18.89 -6.96
N GLN A 35 1.05 19.57 -8.06
CA GLN A 35 2.15 19.16 -8.94
C GLN A 35 3.53 19.26 -8.23
N GLU A 36 3.66 20.12 -7.22
CA GLU A 36 4.87 20.21 -6.40
C GLU A 36 5.02 18.97 -5.51
N ASP A 37 3.94 18.54 -4.85
CA ASP A 37 3.92 17.26 -4.12
C ASP A 37 4.28 16.11 -5.08
N VAL A 38 3.77 16.21 -6.32
CA VAL A 38 4.05 15.22 -7.35
C VAL A 38 5.54 15.13 -7.66
N GLN A 39 6.19 16.28 -7.84
CA GLN A 39 7.62 16.31 -8.10
C GLN A 39 8.42 15.85 -6.87
N LYS A 40 8.03 16.28 -5.68
CA LYS A 40 8.68 15.92 -4.42
C LYS A 40 8.73 14.41 -4.23
N TYR A 41 7.62 13.68 -4.40
CA TYR A 41 7.63 12.22 -4.20
C TYR A 41 8.53 11.52 -5.23
N ARG A 42 8.67 12.05 -6.45
CA ARG A 42 9.59 11.50 -7.46
C ARG A 42 11.04 11.67 -7.04
N ASP A 43 11.39 12.84 -6.51
CA ASP A 43 12.74 13.14 -6.05
C ASP A 43 13.11 12.28 -4.83
N GLU A 44 12.16 12.03 -3.94
CA GLU A 44 12.30 11.09 -2.81
C GLU A 44 12.52 9.64 -3.29
N ILE A 45 11.78 9.18 -4.31
CA ILE A 45 12.00 7.85 -4.92
C ILE A 45 13.41 7.75 -5.53
N LEU A 46 13.85 8.77 -6.25
CA LEU A 46 15.15 8.80 -6.92
C LEU A 46 16.32 8.84 -5.94
N SER A 47 16.15 9.51 -4.80
CA SER A 47 17.18 9.66 -3.76
C SER A 47 17.20 8.52 -2.73
N THR A 48 16.25 7.58 -2.82
CA THR A 48 16.13 6.48 -1.85
C THR A 48 17.41 5.63 -1.73
N THR A 49 17.90 5.46 -0.51
CA THR A 49 19.06 4.66 -0.15
C THR A 49 18.66 3.34 0.52
N ALA A 50 19.64 2.45 0.74
CA ALA A 50 19.39 1.23 1.51
C ALA A 50 19.16 1.49 3.00
N ASP A 51 19.69 2.60 3.54
CA ASP A 51 19.50 2.96 4.94
C ASP A 51 18.08 3.48 5.19
N ASP A 52 17.48 4.21 4.26
CA ASP A 52 16.07 4.61 4.34
C ASP A 52 15.16 3.38 4.49
N ILE A 53 15.44 2.31 3.74
CA ILE A 53 14.70 1.05 3.85
C ILE A 53 14.89 0.41 5.23
N ARG A 54 16.12 0.35 5.74
CA ARG A 54 16.42 -0.22 7.06
C ARG A 54 15.77 0.59 8.18
N ASN A 55 15.67 1.91 8.03
CA ASN A 55 15.10 2.81 9.02
C ASN A 55 13.59 2.63 9.20
N TYR A 56 12.89 1.94 8.29
CA TYR A 56 11.50 1.52 8.51
C TYR A 56 11.36 0.32 9.47
N ALA A 57 12.44 -0.38 9.83
CA ALA A 57 12.36 -1.57 10.68
C ALA A 57 11.67 -1.31 12.05
N PRO A 58 11.93 -0.21 12.77
CA PRO A 58 11.24 0.09 14.02
C PRO A 58 9.73 0.32 13.83
N MET A 59 9.32 0.95 12.73
CA MET A 59 7.90 1.14 12.40
C MET A 59 7.23 -0.21 12.15
N MET A 60 7.87 -1.09 11.37
CA MET A 60 7.36 -2.44 11.09
C MET A 60 7.25 -3.27 12.37
N ASP A 61 8.27 -3.24 13.24
CA ASP A 61 8.22 -3.89 14.55
C ASP A 61 7.07 -3.36 15.41
N GLY A 62 6.85 -2.04 15.41
CA GLY A 62 5.71 -1.40 16.09
C GLY A 62 4.36 -1.90 15.59
N ILE A 63 4.19 -2.06 14.27
CA ILE A 63 2.97 -2.59 13.65
C ILE A 63 2.77 -4.07 14.02
N MET A 64 3.83 -4.89 13.91
CA MET A 64 3.76 -6.31 14.20
C MET A 64 3.40 -6.60 15.67
N LYS A 65 3.89 -5.79 16.61
CA LYS A 65 3.58 -5.88 18.04
C LYS A 65 2.11 -5.65 18.38
N GLN A 66 1.36 -4.93 17.54
CA GLN A 66 -0.09 -4.76 17.75
C GLN A 66 -0.84 -6.09 17.59
N ASN A 67 -0.25 -7.07 16.89
CA ASN A 67 -0.80 -8.41 16.70
C ASN A 67 -2.26 -8.41 16.18
N ASN A 68 -2.57 -7.44 15.31
CA ASN A 68 -3.89 -7.32 14.68
C ASN A 68 -3.98 -8.27 13.48
N LEU A 69 -4.74 -9.36 13.64
CA LEU A 69 -4.92 -10.38 12.61
C LEU A 69 -6.27 -10.22 11.91
N CYS A 70 -6.24 -10.06 10.59
CA CYS A 70 -7.42 -10.06 9.73
C CYS A 70 -7.17 -10.98 8.54
N VAL A 71 -7.98 -12.03 8.39
CA VAL A 71 -7.85 -13.06 7.35
C VAL A 71 -9.17 -13.22 6.63
N SER A 72 -9.12 -13.26 5.30
CA SER A 72 -10.24 -13.64 4.43
C SER A 72 -9.90 -14.95 3.72
N GLY A 73 -10.83 -15.90 3.69
CA GLY A 73 -10.53 -17.23 3.15
C GLY A 73 -11.65 -18.24 3.37
N ASN A 74 -11.31 -19.51 3.19
CA ASN A 74 -12.26 -20.62 3.30
C ASN A 74 -12.84 -20.75 4.72
N GLU A 75 -14.16 -20.81 4.81
CA GLU A 75 -14.91 -20.88 6.06
C GLU A 75 -14.49 -22.06 6.96
N ASN A 76 -14.29 -23.26 6.39
CA ASN A 76 -13.93 -24.44 7.17
C ASN A 76 -12.52 -24.30 7.78
N ILE A 77 -11.58 -23.73 7.04
CA ILE A 77 -10.20 -23.51 7.53
C ILE A 77 -10.19 -22.45 8.63
N ILE A 78 -10.92 -21.36 8.44
CA ILE A 78 -11.01 -20.28 9.44
C ILE A 78 -11.69 -20.78 10.73
N ASN A 79 -12.80 -21.50 10.62
CA ASN A 79 -13.51 -22.06 11.78
C ASN A 79 -12.67 -23.12 12.53
N SER A 80 -11.87 -23.92 11.81
CA SER A 80 -10.94 -24.87 12.44
C SER A 80 -9.85 -24.16 13.27
N ASN A 81 -9.54 -22.90 12.95
CA ASN A 81 -8.56 -22.06 13.63
C ASN A 81 -9.19 -20.90 14.42
N LYS A 82 -10.46 -21.03 14.82
CA LYS A 82 -11.24 -19.95 15.46
C LYS A 82 -10.58 -19.29 16.68
N ALA A 83 -9.73 -20.03 17.40
CA ALA A 83 -9.04 -19.53 18.59
C ALA A 83 -8.03 -18.40 18.27
N LEU A 84 -7.61 -18.26 17.01
CA LEU A 84 -6.73 -17.17 16.58
C LEU A 84 -7.46 -15.84 16.40
N PHE A 85 -8.80 -15.84 16.35
CA PHE A 85 -9.58 -14.70 15.94
C PHE A 85 -10.54 -14.24 17.04
N GLN A 86 -10.64 -12.92 17.20
CA GLN A 86 -11.60 -12.31 18.13
C GLN A 86 -13.03 -12.34 17.58
N SER A 87 -13.17 -12.30 16.25
CA SER A 87 -14.47 -12.41 15.59
C SER A 87 -14.32 -13.03 14.21
N ILE A 88 -15.33 -13.78 13.77
CA ILE A 88 -15.43 -14.34 12.43
C ILE A 88 -16.75 -13.83 11.85
N LYS A 89 -16.72 -13.28 10.64
CA LYS A 89 -17.88 -12.78 9.92
C LYS A 89 -17.91 -13.38 8.52
N ASN A 90 -19.11 -13.73 8.05
CA ASN A 90 -19.29 -14.08 6.65
C ASN A 90 -19.22 -12.80 5.81
N LEU A 91 -18.37 -12.80 4.78
CA LEU A 91 -18.18 -11.65 3.89
C LEU A 91 -19.18 -11.62 2.73
N CYS A 92 -19.71 -12.77 2.34
CA CYS A 92 -20.66 -12.89 1.24
C CYS A 92 -21.91 -13.63 1.74
N ASN A 93 -23.03 -12.92 1.84
CA ASN A 93 -24.30 -13.58 2.08
C ASN A 93 -24.65 -14.41 0.84
N ASN A 94 -24.84 -15.72 1.02
CA ASN A 94 -25.65 -16.52 0.10
C ASN A 94 -27.13 -16.27 0.39
#